data_AF-A0A353G837-F1
#
_entry.id   AF-A0A353G837-F1
#
_cell.length_a   1.000
_cell.length_b   1.000
_cell.length_c   1.000
_cell.angle_alpha   90.00
_cell.angle_beta   90.00
_cell.angle_gamma   90.00
#
_symmetry.space_group_name_H-M   'P 1'
#
loop_
_entity.id
_entity.type
_entity.pdbx_description
1 polymer ?
#
loop_
_entity_poly.entity_id
_entity_poly.type
_entity_poly.pdbx_seq_one_letter_code
_entity_poly.pdbx_strand_id
1 'polypeptide(L)'
;MTDKEKFTRPGSKPAGRPRKASTEKFANQVSKKDIDAARKPAPAVSGGEEALKPERISKLLARAGIASRRDVERMIMEGRVAVNGKVLETPALNATMADRIEVDGEPIRGIERTRLWLYHKPSGLVTTNSDPEGRPTVFENLPDDLPRVMSIGRLDINTEGL
;
A
#
# COMPACT_ATOMS: atom_id res chain seq x y z
N MET A 1 -58.96 -31.04 11.49
CA MET A 1 -59.36 -30.17 10.38
C MET A 1 -58.08 -29.64 9.73
N THR A 2 -57.60 -30.21 8.61
CA THR A 2 -57.99 -29.89 7.21
C THR A 2 -57.43 -28.52 6.77
N ASP A 3 -56.63 -28.36 5.71
CA ASP A 3 -56.42 -29.24 4.54
C ASP A 3 -54.97 -29.34 4.01
N LYS A 4 -54.76 -30.29 3.09
CA LYS A 4 -53.54 -30.49 2.30
C LYS A 4 -53.54 -29.57 1.08
N GLU A 5 -52.36 -29.27 0.54
CA GLU A 5 -52.07 -29.66 -0.85
C GLU A 5 -50.57 -29.77 -1.16
N LYS A 6 -50.21 -30.75 -2.00
CA LYS A 6 -48.86 -30.96 -2.56
C LYS A 6 -48.93 -30.66 -4.04
N PHE A 7 -47.89 -30.06 -4.62
CA PHE A 7 -47.73 -30.07 -6.07
C PHE A 7 -46.33 -30.55 -6.49
N THR A 8 -46.30 -31.69 -7.19
CA THR A 8 -45.09 -32.36 -7.70
C THR A 8 -45.02 -32.28 -9.22
N ARG A 9 -43.82 -32.07 -9.77
CA ARG A 9 -43.54 -32.09 -11.22
C ARG A 9 -43.62 -33.52 -11.78
N PRO A 10 -44.06 -33.67 -13.04
CA PRO A 10 -43.16 -34.12 -14.11
C PRO A 10 -43.35 -33.29 -15.41
N GLY A 11 -42.52 -33.33 -16.46
CA GLY A 11 -41.29 -34.10 -16.69
C GLY A 11 -41.27 -34.75 -18.09
N SER A 12 -40.80 -34.05 -19.14
CA SER A 12 -40.52 -34.66 -20.46
C SER A 12 -39.51 -33.87 -21.33
N LYS A 13 -38.41 -34.57 -21.68
CA LYS A 13 -37.45 -34.37 -22.80
C LYS A 13 -37.49 -35.68 -23.64
N PRO A 14 -36.66 -35.99 -24.67
CA PRO A 14 -35.47 -35.34 -25.26
C PRO A 14 -35.81 -34.62 -26.60
N ALA A 15 -34.93 -34.26 -27.56
CA ALA A 15 -33.50 -34.53 -27.81
C ALA A 15 -32.78 -33.32 -28.48
N GLY A 16 -31.94 -33.53 -29.52
CA GLY A 16 -31.66 -32.49 -30.54
C GLY A 16 -30.23 -32.30 -31.08
N ARG A 17 -29.16 -32.83 -30.45
CA ARG A 17 -27.76 -32.81 -30.96
C ARG A 17 -27.11 -31.41 -31.16
N PRO A 18 -25.78 -31.28 -31.43
CA PRO A 18 -24.97 -30.31 -30.68
C PRO A 18 -24.30 -29.23 -31.54
N ARG A 19 -24.22 -27.99 -31.03
CA ARG A 19 -23.29 -26.99 -31.58
C ARG A 19 -22.00 -26.97 -30.74
N LYS A 20 -20.90 -27.32 -31.42
CA LYS A 20 -19.54 -27.33 -30.86
C LYS A 20 -19.05 -25.90 -30.57
N ALA A 21 -18.23 -25.79 -29.53
CA ALA A 21 -17.09 -24.88 -29.39
C ALA A 21 -17.25 -23.41 -29.85
N SER A 22 -17.41 -22.52 -28.86
CA SER A 22 -16.81 -21.19 -28.89
C SER A 22 -16.27 -20.80 -27.50
N THR A 23 -15.63 -21.76 -26.84
CA THR A 23 -14.61 -21.47 -25.82
C THR A 23 -13.34 -21.03 -26.56
N GLU A 24 -12.55 -20.15 -25.94
CA GLU A 24 -11.37 -19.49 -26.51
C GLU A 24 -11.67 -18.39 -27.55
N LYS A 25 -11.49 -17.12 -27.14
CA LYS A 25 -10.81 -16.02 -27.87
C LYS A 25 -11.04 -14.63 -27.23
N PHE A 26 -10.66 -14.48 -25.96
CA PHE A 26 -10.29 -13.18 -25.37
C PHE A 26 -9.05 -13.28 -24.46
N ALA A 27 -8.23 -14.31 -24.69
CA ALA A 27 -6.93 -14.45 -24.07
C ALA A 27 -5.83 -14.10 -25.07
N ASN A 28 -4.85 -13.31 -24.59
CA ASN A 28 -3.48 -13.27 -25.07
C ASN A 28 -3.20 -12.59 -26.44
N GLN A 29 -3.26 -11.25 -26.45
CA GLN A 29 -2.38 -10.41 -27.28
C GLN A 29 -1.76 -9.29 -26.44
N VAL A 30 -0.80 -9.65 -25.59
CA VAL A 30 0.30 -8.76 -25.19
C VAL A 30 1.57 -9.54 -25.48
N SER A 31 2.35 -9.12 -26.48
CA SER A 31 3.58 -9.84 -26.78
C SER A 31 4.61 -9.54 -25.70
N LYS A 32 5.44 -10.53 -25.32
CA LYS A 32 6.50 -10.31 -24.33
C LYS A 32 7.47 -9.18 -24.74
N LYS A 33 7.57 -8.91 -26.05
CA LYS A 33 8.40 -7.87 -26.65
C LYS A 33 7.91 -6.45 -26.32
N ASP A 34 6.62 -6.27 -26.06
CA ASP A 34 6.03 -4.97 -25.72
C ASP A 34 6.25 -4.62 -24.24
N ILE A 35 6.39 -5.63 -23.37
CA ILE A 35 6.64 -5.46 -21.93
C ILE A 35 8.10 -5.04 -21.69
N ASP A 36 9.06 -5.68 -22.37
CA ASP A 36 10.49 -5.35 -22.21
C ASP A 36 10.86 -3.97 -22.83
N ALA A 37 10.15 -3.52 -23.87
CA ALA A 37 10.42 -2.23 -24.53
C ALA A 37 10.08 -1.00 -23.66
N ALA A 38 9.21 -1.16 -22.66
CA ALA A 38 8.82 -0.08 -21.74
C ALA A 38 9.84 0.15 -20.60
N ARG A 39 10.85 -0.72 -20.44
CA ARG A 39 11.82 -0.65 -19.34
C ARG A 39 12.97 0.33 -19.58
N LYS A 40 12.66 1.50 -20.16
CA LYS A 40 13.57 2.65 -20.10
C LYS A 40 13.75 3.00 -18.62
N PRO A 41 14.98 3.08 -18.09
CA PRO A 41 15.17 3.50 -16.70
C PRO A 41 14.55 4.90 -16.57
N ALA A 42 13.59 5.04 -15.67
CA ALA A 42 13.05 6.35 -15.33
C ALA A 42 14.23 7.27 -15.00
N PRO A 43 14.23 8.54 -15.46
CA PRO A 43 15.33 9.44 -15.17
C PRO A 43 15.55 9.46 -13.66
N ALA A 44 16.80 9.34 -13.23
CA ALA A 44 17.16 9.37 -11.83
C ALA A 44 16.79 10.74 -11.26
N VAL A 45 15.57 10.86 -10.71
CA VAL A 45 15.07 12.09 -10.10
C VAL A 45 16.07 12.52 -9.03
N SER A 46 16.48 13.78 -9.11
CA SER A 46 17.64 14.36 -8.43
C SER A 46 17.39 14.57 -6.93
N GLY A 47 17.19 13.48 -6.19
CA GLY A 47 16.98 13.48 -4.74
C GLY A 47 18.18 13.95 -3.92
N GLY A 48 19.33 14.20 -4.55
CA GLY A 48 20.55 14.68 -3.89
C GLY A 48 20.44 16.10 -3.33
N GLU A 49 19.70 17.01 -3.97
CA GLU A 49 19.57 18.40 -3.50
C GLU A 49 18.56 18.58 -2.36
N GLU A 50 17.54 17.70 -2.25
CA GLU A 50 16.61 17.75 -1.12
C GLU A 50 17.25 17.25 0.18
N ALA A 51 18.16 16.27 0.12
CA ALA A 51 18.80 15.68 1.29
C ALA A 51 19.63 16.69 2.12
N LEU A 52 20.04 17.80 1.50
CA LEU A 52 20.85 18.87 2.09
C LEU A 52 20.00 20.03 2.66
N LYS A 53 18.69 20.08 2.37
CA LYS A 53 17.82 21.14 2.91
C LYS A 53 17.34 20.72 4.31
N PRO A 54 17.45 21.57 5.35
CA PRO A 54 16.91 21.25 6.67
C PRO A 54 15.39 21.03 6.60
N GLU A 55 14.96 19.81 6.93
CA GLU A 55 13.54 19.45 7.03
C GLU A 55 13.16 19.17 8.48
N ARG A 56 11.92 19.45 8.86
CA ARG A 56 11.41 19.12 10.19
C ARG A 56 11.61 17.63 10.47
N ILE A 57 12.18 17.29 11.63
CA ILE A 57 12.58 15.92 12.00
C ILE A 57 11.45 14.89 11.82
N SER A 58 10.19 15.27 12.07
CA SER A 58 9.02 14.41 11.85
C SER A 58 8.74 14.09 10.38
N LYS A 59 9.02 15.03 9.45
CA LYS A 59 8.99 14.75 7.99
C LYS A 59 10.17 13.85 7.61
N LEU A 60 11.37 14.16 8.11
CA LEU A 60 12.60 13.46 7.76
C LEU A 60 12.54 11.97 8.12
N LEU A 61 12.18 11.65 9.36
CA LEU A 61 12.04 10.26 9.85
C LEU A 61 10.88 9.50 9.17
N ALA A 62 9.80 10.19 8.79
CA ALA A 62 8.73 9.58 8.02
C ALA A 62 9.16 9.25 6.57
N ARG A 63 10.05 10.06 5.95
CA ARG A 63 10.67 9.75 4.65
C ARG A 63 11.66 8.59 4.73
N ALA A 64 12.39 8.47 5.85
CA ALA A 64 13.26 7.33 6.15
C ALA A 64 12.49 6.02 6.43
N GLY A 65 11.15 6.06 6.46
CA GLY A 65 10.30 4.88 6.64
C GLY A 65 10.11 4.44 8.10
N ILE A 66 10.61 5.21 9.08
CA ILE A 66 10.62 4.80 10.50
C ILE A 66 9.20 4.70 11.08
N ALA A 67 8.40 5.76 10.97
CA ALA A 67 7.03 5.81 11.48
C ALA A 67 6.18 6.86 10.75
N SER A 68 4.90 7.03 11.13
CA SER A 68 4.12 8.17 10.64
C SER A 68 4.64 9.48 11.26
N ARG A 69 4.40 10.62 10.60
CA ARG A 69 4.82 11.93 11.13
C ARG A 69 4.32 12.18 12.57
N ARG A 70 3.10 11.75 12.89
CA ARG A 70 2.51 11.92 14.23
C ARG A 70 3.14 10.96 15.25
N ASP A 71 3.46 9.74 14.84
CA ASP A 71 4.13 8.77 15.70
C ASP A 71 5.56 9.21 16.00
N VAL A 72 6.29 9.77 15.03
CA VAL A 72 7.61 10.37 15.29
C VAL A 72 7.52 11.51 16.31
N GLU A 73 6.50 12.38 16.20
CA GLU A 73 6.32 13.47 17.17
C GLU A 73 6.01 12.94 18.58
N ARG A 74 5.30 11.83 18.69
CA ARG A 74 5.12 11.08 19.93
C ARG A 74 6.41 10.43 20.44
N MET A 75 7.19 9.76 19.59
CA MET A 75 8.48 9.16 19.96
C MET A 75 9.49 10.22 20.45
N ILE A 76 9.44 11.43 19.91
CA ILE A 76 10.22 12.57 20.41
C ILE A 76 9.76 12.97 21.82
N MET A 77 8.45 13.10 22.06
CA MET A 77 7.92 13.38 23.41
C MET A 77 8.18 12.23 24.42
N GLU A 78 8.33 10.99 23.93
CA GLU A 78 8.77 9.81 24.71
C GLU A 78 10.30 9.77 24.94
N GLY A 79 11.08 10.72 24.40
CA GLY A 79 12.55 10.76 24.55
C GLY A 79 13.31 9.71 23.74
N ARG A 80 12.69 9.10 22.73
CA ARG A 80 13.22 7.95 21.97
C ARG A 80 14.05 8.33 20.75
N VAL A 81 14.09 9.61 20.39
CA VAL A 81 14.79 10.13 19.21
C VAL A 81 15.94 11.02 19.63
N ALA A 82 17.15 10.73 19.14
CA ALA A 82 18.33 11.53 19.36
C ALA A 82 18.92 12.05 18.05
N VAL A 83 19.50 13.26 18.09
CA VAL A 83 20.20 13.89 16.98
C VAL A 83 21.56 14.37 17.47
N ASN A 84 22.62 13.94 16.80
CA ASN A 84 24.02 14.21 17.14
C ASN A 84 24.34 13.93 18.63
N GLY A 85 23.79 12.81 19.15
CA GLY A 85 23.96 12.37 20.54
C GLY A 85 23.11 13.10 21.59
N LYS A 86 22.20 13.99 21.18
CA LYS A 86 21.25 14.69 22.08
C LYS A 86 19.83 14.18 21.86
N VAL A 87 19.19 13.70 22.92
CA VAL A 87 17.75 13.36 22.90
C VAL A 87 16.94 14.62 22.62
N LEU A 88 15.93 14.50 21.75
CA LEU A 88 15.02 15.60 21.43
C LEU A 88 13.85 15.62 22.41
N GLU A 89 13.57 16.79 22.99
CA GLU A 89 12.37 17.04 23.79
C GLU A 89 11.21 17.62 22.96
N THR A 90 11.51 18.26 21.82
CA THR A 90 10.51 18.96 21.01
C THR A 90 10.59 18.60 19.52
N PRO A 91 9.43 18.46 18.82
CA PRO A 91 9.38 18.10 17.40
C PRO A 91 9.63 19.28 16.45
N ALA A 92 10.08 20.42 16.97
CA ALA A 92 10.29 21.66 16.22
C ALA A 92 11.66 21.71 15.49
N LEU A 93 12.58 20.79 15.80
CA LEU A 93 13.90 20.76 15.19
C LEU A 93 13.81 20.46 13.68
N ASN A 94 14.53 21.25 12.88
CA ASN A 94 14.87 20.91 11.50
C ASN A 94 16.26 20.24 11.48
N ALA A 95 16.37 19.13 10.77
CA ALA A 95 17.60 18.35 10.63
C ALA A 95 17.82 17.99 9.15
N THR A 96 19.02 17.52 8.83
CA THR A 96 19.41 17.05 7.49
C THR A 96 19.74 15.57 7.52
N MET A 97 19.88 14.94 6.35
CA MET A 97 20.39 13.56 6.26
C MET A 97 21.91 13.45 6.49
N ALA A 98 22.61 14.57 6.73
CA ALA A 98 24.00 14.58 7.15
C ALA A 98 24.16 14.52 8.68
N ASP A 99 23.11 14.80 9.44
CA ASP A 99 23.10 14.68 10.90
C ASP A 99 23.06 13.20 11.33
N ARG A 100 23.72 12.86 12.44
CA ARG A 100 23.59 11.52 13.03
C ARG A 100 22.27 11.45 13.79
N ILE A 101 21.28 10.78 13.21
CA ILE A 101 19.96 10.61 13.81
C ILE A 101 19.80 9.16 14.25
N GLU A 102 19.40 8.98 15.50
CA GLU A 102 19.24 7.70 16.17
C GLU A 102 17.80 7.61 16.74
N VAL A 103 17.21 6.42 16.64
CA VAL A 103 15.88 6.10 17.18
C VAL A 103 16.03 4.84 18.01
N ASP A 104 15.63 4.90 19.29
CA ASP A 104 15.84 3.83 20.28
C ASP A 104 17.32 3.37 20.40
N GLY A 105 18.26 4.25 20.07
CA GLY A 105 19.71 3.98 20.05
C GLY A 105 20.26 3.36 18.76
N GLU A 106 19.40 3.03 17.79
CA GLU A 106 19.83 2.58 16.46
C GLU A 106 19.92 3.75 15.46
N PRO A 107 21.01 3.88 14.68
CA PRO A 107 21.13 4.90 13.65
C PRO A 107 20.13 4.63 12.51
N ILE A 108 19.43 5.68 12.06
CA ILE A 108 18.42 5.52 11.00
C ILE A 108 19.05 5.11 9.67
N ARG A 109 18.28 4.35 8.88
CA ARG A 109 18.61 4.06 7.48
C ARG A 109 18.39 5.30 6.62
N GLY A 110 19.21 5.45 5.57
CA GLY A 110 19.03 6.54 4.60
C GLY A 110 17.70 6.45 3.85
N ILE A 111 17.22 7.58 3.32
CA ILE A 111 15.97 7.65 2.55
C ILE A 111 16.06 6.74 1.32
N GLU A 112 15.14 5.78 1.21
CA GLU A 112 15.03 4.97 0.00
C GLU A 112 14.56 5.79 -1.21
N ARG A 113 14.95 5.37 -2.41
CA ARG A 113 14.42 5.96 -3.65
C ARG A 113 12.90 5.83 -3.69
N THR A 114 12.22 6.92 -4.05
CA THR A 114 10.76 6.93 -4.25
C THR A 114 10.34 5.86 -5.24
N ARG A 115 9.37 5.03 -4.84
CA ARG A 115 8.74 3.99 -5.66
C ARG A 115 7.23 4.24 -5.68
N LEU A 116 6.58 3.87 -6.77
CA LEU A 116 5.12 3.85 -6.88
C LEU A 116 4.68 2.42 -7.20
N TRP A 117 3.54 2.03 -6.63
CA TRP A 117 2.86 0.78 -6.92
C TRP A 117 1.45 1.12 -7.41
N LEU A 118 0.95 0.35 -8.37
CA LEU A 118 -0.46 0.33 -8.73
C LEU A 118 -1.06 -0.90 -8.06
N TYR A 119 -2.14 -0.71 -7.31
CA TYR A 119 -2.82 -1.78 -6.58
C TYR A 119 -4.29 -1.79 -7.01
N HIS A 120 -4.76 -2.92 -7.55
CA HIS A 120 -6.19 -3.07 -7.82
C HIS A 120 -6.89 -3.55 -6.55
N LYS A 121 -7.41 -2.61 -5.76
CA LYS A 121 -8.11 -2.86 -4.51
C LYS A 121 -9.40 -3.66 -4.76
N PRO A 122 -9.60 -4.82 -4.11
CA PRO A 122 -10.89 -5.50 -4.05
C PRO A 122 -11.85 -4.84 -3.05
N SER A 123 -13.15 -5.14 -3.16
CA SER A 123 -14.15 -4.76 -2.17
C SER A 123 -13.91 -5.48 -0.83
N GLY A 124 -14.45 -4.92 0.26
CA GLY A 124 -14.32 -5.43 1.62
C GLY A 124 -13.09 -4.92 2.39
N LEU A 125 -12.09 -4.34 1.72
CA LEU A 125 -10.91 -3.76 2.37
C LEU A 125 -11.06 -2.26 2.64
N VAL A 126 -10.51 -1.77 3.77
CA VAL A 126 -10.49 -0.34 4.14
C VAL A 126 -9.15 0.31 3.76
N THR A 127 -9.18 1.45 3.07
CA THR A 127 -7.95 2.23 2.75
C THR A 127 -7.52 3.10 3.95
N THR A 128 -6.98 2.47 4.99
CA THR A 128 -6.38 3.11 6.18
C THR A 128 -5.18 2.30 6.68
N ASN A 129 -4.18 2.95 7.30
CA ASN A 129 -3.03 2.28 7.93
C ASN A 129 -3.37 1.63 9.29
N SER A 130 -4.49 2.00 9.89
CA SER A 130 -5.00 1.44 11.15
C SER A 130 -6.51 1.70 11.19
N ASP A 131 -7.30 0.66 11.47
CA ASP A 131 -8.75 0.74 11.60
C ASP A 131 -9.16 0.43 13.05
N PRO A 132 -9.77 1.38 13.80
CA PRO A 132 -10.20 1.15 15.18
C PRO A 132 -11.29 0.08 15.33
N GLU A 133 -12.05 -0.20 14.26
CA GLU A 133 -13.08 -1.24 14.22
C GLU A 133 -12.52 -2.63 13.84
N GLY A 134 -11.21 -2.73 13.56
CA GLY A 134 -10.54 -4.00 13.24
C GLY A 134 -10.94 -4.61 11.89
N ARG A 135 -11.45 -3.81 10.94
CA ARG A 135 -11.75 -4.27 9.58
C ARG A 135 -10.44 -4.47 8.79
N PRO A 136 -10.40 -5.46 7.87
CA PRO A 136 -9.19 -5.75 7.11
C PRO A 136 -8.78 -4.55 6.26
N THR A 137 -7.54 -4.11 6.39
CA THR A 137 -7.03 -2.96 5.65
C THR A 137 -6.43 -3.36 4.31
N VAL A 138 -6.26 -2.39 3.41
CA VAL A 138 -5.53 -2.62 2.15
C VAL A 138 -4.09 -3.07 2.38
N PHE A 139 -3.46 -2.69 3.50
CA PHE A 139 -2.05 -2.96 3.77
C PHE A 139 -1.81 -4.40 4.28
N GLU A 140 -2.77 -5.00 4.98
CA GLU A 140 -2.74 -6.42 5.37
C GLU A 140 -2.82 -7.38 4.18
N ASN A 141 -3.35 -6.92 3.04
CA ASN A 141 -3.46 -7.69 1.80
C ASN A 141 -2.31 -7.41 0.80
N LEU A 142 -1.28 -6.66 1.21
CA LEU A 142 -0.09 -6.43 0.41
C LEU A 142 1.03 -7.43 0.77
N PRO A 143 1.94 -7.74 -0.17
CA PRO A 143 3.10 -8.59 0.11
C PRO A 143 4.03 -8.02 1.19
N ASP A 144 4.48 -8.90 2.10
CA ASP A 144 5.37 -8.56 3.23
C ASP A 144 6.78 -8.08 2.81
N ASP A 145 7.21 -8.33 1.56
CA ASP A 145 8.50 -7.89 1.03
C ASP A 145 8.52 -6.42 0.60
N LEU A 146 7.36 -5.74 0.63
CA LEU A 146 7.29 -4.32 0.33
C LEU A 146 7.86 -3.47 1.48
N PRO A 147 8.62 -2.40 1.16
CA PRO A 147 8.99 -1.39 2.16
C PRO A 147 7.74 -0.66 2.66
N ARG A 148 7.88 0.22 3.66
CA ARG A 148 6.77 1.01 4.20
C ARG A 148 6.04 1.83 3.12
N VAL A 149 4.89 1.32 2.69
CA VAL A 149 3.99 1.94 1.70
C VAL A 149 2.96 2.88 2.34
N MET A 150 2.40 3.79 1.54
CA MET A 150 1.32 4.70 1.92
C MET A 150 0.35 4.83 0.73
N SER A 151 -0.94 4.91 0.99
CA SER A 151 -1.95 5.08 -0.06
C SER A 151 -1.99 6.52 -0.57
N ILE A 152 -2.21 6.70 -1.88
CA ILE A 152 -2.45 8.00 -2.50
C ILE A 152 -3.95 8.08 -2.81
N GLY A 153 -4.67 8.96 -2.12
CA GLY A 153 -6.13 8.91 -2.12
C GLY A 153 -6.68 7.75 -1.28
N ARG A 154 -7.99 7.52 -1.38
CA ARG A 154 -8.72 6.44 -0.70
C ARG A 154 -9.91 6.01 -1.56
N LEU A 155 -10.22 4.71 -1.54
CA LEU A 155 -11.48 4.16 -2.00
C LEU A 155 -12.31 3.70 -0.79
N ASP A 156 -13.64 3.77 -0.90
CA ASP A 156 -14.53 3.25 0.13
C ASP A 156 -14.45 1.72 0.24
N ILE A 157 -14.94 1.17 1.35
CA ILE A 157 -14.88 -0.27 1.64
C ILE A 157 -15.52 -1.13 0.52
N ASN A 158 -16.64 -0.66 -0.03
CA ASN A 158 -17.38 -1.34 -1.11
C ASN A 158 -16.88 -0.99 -2.52
N THR A 159 -15.91 -0.08 -2.64
CA THR A 159 -15.41 0.39 -3.93
C THR A 159 -14.16 -0.39 -4.34
N GLU A 160 -14.11 -0.77 -5.61
CA GLU A 160 -12.99 -1.48 -6.25
C GLU A 160 -12.31 -0.58 -7.28
N GLY A 161 -11.06 -0.88 -7.62
CA GLY A 161 -10.30 -0.14 -8.62
C GLY A 161 -8.88 0.19 -8.18
N LEU A 162 -8.32 1.28 -8.70
CA LEU A 162 -6.97 1.78 -8.41
C LEU A 162 -6.91 2.60 -7.10
#